data_AF-A0A353CBZ1-F1
#
_entry.id   AF-A0A353CBZ1-F1
#
_cell.length_a   1.000
_cell.length_b   1.000
_cell.length_c   1.000
_cell.angle_alpha   90.00
_cell.angle_beta   90.00
_cell.angle_gamma   90.00
#
_symmetry.space_group_name_H-M   'P 1'
#
loop_
_entity.id
_entity.type
_entity.pdbx_description
1 polymer ?
#
loop_
_entity_poly.entity_id
_entity_poly.type
_entity_poly.pdbx_seq_one_letter_code
_entity_poly.pdbx_strand_id
1 'polypeptide(L)'
;MATVVAKLSEGERPPSEQKDALNVQLRALGNVRIAGRLAVPPRVMGKAAFVHLSDGISRLQIYVRKQDAVAINNDTGEVIEEDGRAWEVFSLLDHGDFVGVEGFLFVTNTGELSVHVEKLQFLSKAMLPMPDKMHGIADPEIRQRQRYADLIASSLQVEREGLTTREVFETRAKTISSLRRYLEDHGYVEVETPMLTPKATGAAAKPFKTHHNALDIDLYARIAPELYLKRLVVGGFEKVYELNRNFRNEGLSRRHNPEFTMLEAY
;
A
#
# COMPACT_ATOMS: atom_id res chain seq x y z
N MET A 1 -0.73 -17.97 20.72
CA MET A 1 -1.44 -16.99 19.87
C MET A 1 -1.92 -17.54 18.52
N ALA A 2 -1.66 -18.81 18.17
CA ALA A 2 -2.06 -19.40 16.88
C ALA A 2 -3.47 -20.05 16.84
N THR A 3 -4.27 -19.89 17.89
CA THR A 3 -5.49 -20.70 18.10
C THR A 3 -6.81 -19.96 17.85
N VAL A 4 -6.78 -18.66 17.55
CA VAL A 4 -7.99 -17.81 17.52
C VAL A 4 -8.53 -17.56 16.11
N VAL A 5 -7.84 -18.02 15.07
CA VAL A 5 -8.39 -17.98 13.70
C VAL A 5 -9.26 -19.22 13.54
N ALA A 6 -10.57 -19.02 13.65
CA ALA A 6 -11.53 -20.05 13.28
C ALA A 6 -11.19 -20.58 11.89
N LYS A 7 -11.01 -21.90 11.78
CA LYS A 7 -10.99 -22.60 10.48
C LYS A 7 -12.41 -22.64 9.89
N LEU A 8 -13.05 -21.48 9.78
CA LEU A 8 -14.34 -21.36 9.12
C LEU A 8 -14.08 -20.77 7.76
N SER A 9 -14.56 -21.47 6.72
CA SER A 9 -14.56 -20.92 5.38
C SER A 9 -15.55 -19.74 5.30
N GLU A 10 -15.29 -18.78 4.42
CA GLU A 10 -16.12 -17.59 4.27
C GLU A 10 -17.58 -18.00 3.94
N GLY A 11 -18.53 -17.68 4.83
CA GLY A 11 -19.95 -18.00 4.67
C GLY A 11 -20.43 -19.30 5.34
N GLU A 12 -19.52 -20.09 5.94
CA GLU A 12 -19.89 -21.28 6.71
C GLU A 12 -20.47 -20.87 8.08
N ARG A 13 -21.69 -21.33 8.39
CA ARG A 13 -22.35 -20.98 9.66
C ARG A 13 -21.81 -21.89 10.78
N PRO A 14 -21.06 -21.37 11.76
CA PRO A 14 -20.61 -22.18 12.88
C PRO A 14 -21.79 -22.62 13.75
N PRO A 15 -21.74 -23.81 14.36
CA PRO A 15 -22.66 -24.19 15.44
C PRO A 15 -22.66 -23.13 16.55
N SER A 16 -23.84 -22.84 17.13
CA SER A 16 -24.00 -21.77 18.12
C SER A 16 -23.04 -21.89 19.30
N GLU A 17 -22.87 -23.10 19.87
CA GLU A 17 -21.96 -23.34 21.00
C GLU A 17 -20.51 -23.00 20.65
N GLN A 18 -20.05 -23.37 19.45
CA GLN A 18 -18.69 -23.09 19.00
C GLN A 18 -18.47 -21.59 18.78
N LYS A 19 -19.45 -20.92 18.18
CA LYS A 19 -19.43 -19.46 17.98
C LYS A 19 -19.38 -18.72 19.32
N ASP A 20 -20.20 -19.12 20.27
CA ASP A 20 -20.26 -18.46 21.58
C ASP A 20 -18.97 -18.66 22.37
N ALA A 21 -18.40 -19.87 22.35
CA ALA A 21 -17.08 -20.14 22.92
C ALA A 21 -15.97 -19.29 22.28
N LEU A 22 -15.98 -19.15 20.95
CA LEU A 22 -15.02 -18.32 20.23
C LEU A 22 -15.19 -16.83 20.56
N ASN A 23 -16.43 -16.35 20.66
CA ASN A 23 -16.71 -14.96 21.03
C ASN A 23 -16.27 -14.63 22.44
N VAL A 24 -16.33 -15.58 23.39
CA VAL A 24 -15.75 -15.40 24.72
C VAL A 24 -14.23 -15.23 24.63
N GLN A 25 -13.55 -16.04 23.83
CA GLN A 25 -12.10 -15.91 23.62
C GLN A 25 -11.72 -14.60 22.94
N LEU A 26 -12.47 -14.19 21.91
CA LEU A 26 -12.23 -12.93 21.19
C LEU A 26 -12.44 -11.71 22.08
N ARG A 27 -13.48 -11.72 22.92
CA ARG A 27 -13.72 -10.65 23.90
C ARG A 27 -12.62 -10.57 24.96
N ALA A 28 -12.03 -11.70 25.34
CA ALA A 28 -10.91 -11.73 26.30
C ALA A 28 -9.63 -11.05 25.77
N LEU A 29 -9.52 -10.82 24.45
CA LEU A 29 -8.42 -10.03 23.86
C LEU A 29 -8.56 -8.52 24.11
N GLY A 30 -9.72 -8.07 24.59
CA GLY A 30 -10.01 -6.66 24.83
C GLY A 30 -10.39 -5.90 23.55
N ASN A 31 -10.46 -4.57 23.68
CA ASN A 31 -10.79 -3.70 22.57
C ASN A 31 -9.62 -3.56 21.59
N VAL A 32 -9.95 -3.63 20.30
CA VAL A 32 -9.04 -3.38 19.19
C VAL A 32 -9.34 -2.01 18.58
N ARG A 33 -8.28 -1.35 18.11
CA ARG A 33 -8.37 -0.11 17.33
C ARG A 33 -7.84 -0.39 15.93
N ILE A 34 -8.68 -0.20 14.92
CA ILE A 34 -8.31 -0.37 13.53
C ILE A 34 -8.70 0.87 12.75
N ALA A 35 -8.00 1.12 11.64
CA ALA A 35 -8.37 2.14 10.68
C ALA A 35 -8.26 1.56 9.28
N GLY A 36 -9.11 2.03 8.39
CA GLY A 36 -9.08 1.57 7.01
C GLY A 36 -10.05 2.30 6.13
N ARG A 37 -9.91 2.02 4.84
CA ARG A 37 -10.82 2.48 3.81
C ARG A 37 -12.06 1.61 3.78
N LEU A 38 -13.25 2.18 3.66
CA LEU A 38 -14.46 1.44 3.32
C LEU A 38 -14.26 0.80 1.94
N ALA A 39 -14.03 -0.51 1.92
CA ALA A 39 -13.69 -1.29 0.73
C ALA A 39 -14.89 -1.65 -0.14
N VAL A 40 -16.08 -1.57 0.46
CA VAL A 40 -17.38 -1.80 -0.18
C VAL A 40 -18.40 -0.80 0.38
N PRO A 41 -19.50 -0.53 -0.33
CA PRO A 41 -20.60 0.23 0.23
C PRO A 41 -21.17 -0.43 1.51
N PRO A 42 -21.57 0.35 2.53
CA PRO A 42 -22.20 -0.18 3.74
C PRO A 42 -23.48 -0.99 3.45
N ARG A 43 -23.59 -2.18 4.04
CA ARG A 43 -24.79 -3.02 4.01
C ARG A 43 -25.66 -2.72 5.22
N VAL A 44 -26.67 -1.87 5.06
CA VAL A 44 -27.58 -1.46 6.13
C VAL A 44 -28.71 -2.48 6.30
N MET A 45 -28.93 -2.93 7.54
CA MET A 45 -29.97 -3.88 7.95
C MET A 45 -30.75 -3.31 9.14
N GLY A 46 -31.71 -2.43 8.87
CA GLY A 46 -32.50 -1.78 9.91
C GLY A 46 -31.66 -0.84 10.78
N LYS A 47 -31.42 -1.20 12.04
CA LYS A 47 -30.62 -0.42 13.02
C LYS A 47 -29.15 -0.84 13.11
N ALA A 48 -28.70 -1.69 12.19
CA ALA A 48 -27.32 -2.16 12.13
C ALA A 48 -26.78 -2.09 10.71
N ALA A 49 -25.46 -2.04 10.56
CA ALA A 49 -24.79 -2.05 9.28
C ALA A 49 -23.50 -2.86 9.33
N PHE A 50 -23.15 -3.47 8.21
CA PHE A 50 -21.89 -4.17 8.01
C PHE A 50 -21.11 -3.52 6.88
N VAL A 51 -19.79 -3.33 7.07
CA VAL A 51 -18.90 -2.85 6.01
C VAL A 51 -17.50 -3.41 6.21
N HIS A 52 -16.77 -3.65 5.13
CA HIS A 52 -15.37 -4.07 5.19
C HIS A 52 -14.45 -2.87 5.20
N LEU A 53 -13.56 -2.80 6.18
CA LEU A 53 -12.42 -1.90 6.16
C LEU A 53 -11.23 -2.60 5.51
N SER A 54 -10.49 -1.89 4.67
CA SER A 54 -9.26 -2.35 4.03
C SER A 54 -8.09 -1.42 4.35
N ASP A 55 -6.95 -2.01 4.69
CA ASP A 55 -5.65 -1.32 4.80
C ASP A 55 -4.81 -1.43 3.49
N GLY A 56 -5.42 -2.00 2.45
CA GLY A 56 -4.77 -2.30 1.17
C GLY A 56 -4.05 -3.64 1.10
N ILE A 57 -4.00 -4.42 2.19
CA ILE A 57 -3.52 -5.82 2.22
C ILE A 57 -4.68 -6.74 2.59
N SER A 58 -5.29 -6.47 3.74
CA SER A 58 -6.29 -7.30 4.39
C SER A 58 -7.60 -6.55 4.50
N ARG A 59 -8.68 -7.31 4.64
CA ARG A 59 -10.02 -6.78 4.91
C ARG A 59 -10.53 -7.33 6.22
N LEU A 60 -11.18 -6.48 6.99
CA LEU A 60 -11.87 -6.88 8.21
C LEU A 60 -13.26 -6.24 8.22
N GLN A 61 -14.27 -7.05 8.50
CA GLN A 61 -15.64 -6.55 8.63
C GLN A 61 -15.78 -5.75 9.92
N ILE A 62 -16.52 -4.66 9.85
CA ILE A 62 -17.00 -3.93 11.01
C ILE A 62 -18.53 -4.03 11.05
N TYR A 63 -19.04 -4.11 12.27
CA TYR A 63 -20.46 -4.09 12.59
C TYR A 63 -20.75 -2.85 13.39
N VAL A 64 -21.65 -2.01 12.88
CA VAL A 64 -22.08 -0.77 13.53
C VAL A 64 -23.55 -0.91 13.87
N ARG A 65 -23.92 -0.63 15.12
CA ARG A 65 -25.31 -0.62 15.58
C ARG A 65 -25.67 0.74 16.17
N LYS A 66 -26.86 1.23 15.84
CA LYS A 66 -27.28 2.62 16.14
C LYS A 66 -27.12 3.04 17.61
N GLN A 67 -27.28 2.12 18.56
CA GLN A 67 -27.27 2.41 20.00
C GLN A 67 -25.93 2.12 20.69
N ASP A 68 -25.00 1.47 20.00
CA ASP A 68 -23.83 0.89 20.66
C ASP A 68 -22.53 1.67 20.36
N ALA A 69 -22.56 2.56 19.35
CA ALA A 69 -21.41 3.33 18.92
C ALA A 69 -21.52 4.81 19.28
N VAL A 70 -20.41 5.41 19.72
CA VAL A 70 -20.24 6.86 19.92
C VAL A 70 -19.26 7.44 18.90
N ALA A 71 -19.39 8.74 18.58
CA ALA A 71 -18.50 9.41 17.65
C ALA A 71 -17.30 10.04 18.38
N ILE A 72 -16.14 10.12 17.73
CA ILE A 72 -14.95 10.79 18.25
C ILE A 72 -14.76 12.12 17.53
N ASN A 73 -14.55 13.19 18.31
CA ASN A 73 -14.18 14.48 17.78
C ASN A 73 -12.71 14.45 17.33
N ASN A 74 -12.43 14.88 16.11
CA ASN A 74 -11.08 14.85 15.54
C ASN A 74 -10.14 15.93 16.10
N ASP A 75 -10.67 17.05 16.57
CA ASP A 75 -9.88 18.16 17.10
C ASP A 75 -9.49 17.92 18.55
N THR A 76 -10.40 17.39 19.37
CA THR A 76 -10.17 17.16 20.80
C THR A 76 -9.81 15.73 21.15
N GLY A 77 -10.14 14.76 20.29
CA GLY A 77 -10.00 13.33 20.58
C GLY A 77 -11.04 12.79 21.58
N GLU A 78 -12.00 13.62 21.99
CA GLU A 78 -13.01 13.28 22.98
C GLU A 78 -14.24 12.61 22.36
N VAL A 79 -14.99 11.90 23.19
CA VAL A 79 -16.26 11.28 22.80
C VAL A 79 -17.32 12.36 22.65
N ILE A 80 -18.07 12.30 21.56
CA ILE A 80 -19.28 13.07 21.37
C ILE A 80 -20.43 12.27 22.00
N GLU A 81 -20.83 12.65 23.22
CA GLU A 81 -21.83 11.95 24.05
C GLU A 81 -23.29 12.07 23.55
N GLU A 82 -23.49 12.54 22.33
CA GLU A 82 -24.82 12.68 21.74
C GLU A 82 -25.32 11.33 21.19
N ASP A 83 -26.44 10.85 21.75
CA ASP A 83 -27.05 9.58 21.37
C ASP A 83 -27.31 9.49 19.86
N GLY A 84 -26.81 8.42 19.24
CA GLY A 84 -26.99 8.19 17.81
C GLY A 84 -26.10 9.03 16.90
N ARG A 85 -25.25 9.92 17.43
CA ARG A 85 -24.35 10.74 16.62
C ARG A 85 -23.39 9.92 15.77
N ALA A 86 -22.90 8.80 16.29
CA ALA A 86 -22.06 7.88 15.50
C ALA A 86 -22.83 7.29 14.32
N TRP A 87 -24.12 6.99 14.49
CA TRP A 87 -24.96 6.47 13.43
C TRP A 87 -25.24 7.52 12.35
N GLU A 88 -25.41 8.78 12.73
CA GLU A 88 -25.53 9.89 11.77
C GLU A 88 -24.25 10.06 10.97
N VAL A 89 -23.09 10.11 11.64
CA VAL A 89 -21.79 10.17 10.98
C VAL A 89 -21.61 8.99 10.04
N PHE A 90 -21.91 7.77 10.50
CA PHE A 90 -21.84 6.56 9.68
C PHE A 90 -22.73 6.63 8.45
N SER A 91 -23.93 7.20 8.59
CA SER A 91 -24.90 7.35 7.49
C SER A 91 -24.46 8.37 6.44
N LEU A 92 -23.48 9.21 6.75
CA LEU A 92 -22.84 10.16 5.83
C LEU A 92 -21.56 9.61 5.18
N LEU A 93 -21.14 8.39 5.53
CA LEU A 93 -19.96 7.76 4.95
C LEU A 93 -20.28 7.18 3.57
N ASP A 94 -19.33 7.36 2.66
CA ASP A 94 -19.37 6.84 1.31
C ASP A 94 -18.34 5.73 1.11
N HIS A 95 -18.56 4.94 0.06
CA HIS A 95 -17.59 3.97 -0.39
C HIS A 95 -16.26 4.67 -0.71
N GLY A 96 -15.17 4.21 -0.07
CA GLY A 96 -13.84 4.79 -0.22
C GLY A 96 -13.43 5.74 0.90
N ASP A 97 -14.33 6.15 1.78
CA ASP A 97 -13.98 6.96 2.96
C ASP A 97 -13.03 6.20 3.90
N PHE A 98 -12.25 6.95 4.68
CA PHE A 98 -11.45 6.38 5.76
C PHE A 98 -12.09 6.64 7.11
N VAL A 99 -12.12 5.58 7.92
CA VAL A 99 -12.57 5.65 9.31
C VAL A 99 -11.61 4.90 10.21
N GLY A 100 -11.50 5.38 11.44
CA GLY A 100 -10.97 4.66 12.58
C GLY A 100 -12.14 4.09 13.38
N VAL A 101 -12.01 2.86 13.87
CA VAL A 101 -12.99 2.27 14.77
C VAL A 101 -12.28 1.63 15.97
N GLU A 102 -12.95 1.68 17.11
CA GLU A 102 -12.58 0.96 18.32
C GLU A 102 -13.76 0.10 18.77
N GLY A 103 -13.46 -1.09 19.26
CA GLY A 103 -14.45 -1.99 19.86
C GLY A 103 -13.90 -3.40 19.99
N PHE A 104 -14.75 -4.40 20.11
CA PHE A 104 -14.32 -5.78 20.37
C PHE A 104 -14.52 -6.71 19.17
N LEU A 105 -13.68 -7.75 19.10
CA LEU A 105 -13.80 -8.77 18.07
C LEU A 105 -14.93 -9.76 18.40
N PHE A 106 -15.63 -10.21 17.36
CA PHE A 106 -16.61 -11.28 17.44
C PHE A 106 -16.77 -11.96 16.07
N VAL A 107 -17.33 -13.16 16.06
CA VAL A 107 -17.77 -13.87 14.86
C VAL A 107 -19.27 -13.76 14.71
N THR A 108 -19.71 -13.37 13.52
CA THR A 108 -21.13 -13.23 13.17
C THR A 108 -21.81 -14.59 13.02
N ASN A 109 -23.14 -14.59 12.88
CA ASN A 109 -23.88 -15.82 12.60
C ASN A 109 -23.54 -16.46 11.24
N THR A 110 -22.85 -15.73 10.36
CA THR A 110 -22.36 -16.23 9.05
C THR A 110 -20.91 -16.70 9.11
N GLY A 111 -20.31 -16.78 10.31
CA GLY A 111 -18.95 -17.27 10.50
C GLY A 111 -17.84 -16.26 10.22
N GLU A 112 -18.19 -14.99 9.98
CA GLU A 112 -17.22 -13.97 9.60
C GLU A 112 -16.68 -13.20 10.81
N LEU A 113 -15.36 -13.10 10.91
CA LEU A 113 -14.70 -12.29 11.95
C LEU A 113 -14.99 -10.80 11.71
N SER A 114 -15.48 -10.12 12.75
CA SER A 114 -15.91 -8.73 12.69
C SER A 114 -15.51 -7.96 13.95
N VAL A 115 -15.37 -6.64 13.82
CA VAL A 115 -15.27 -5.73 14.96
C VAL A 115 -16.65 -5.15 15.25
N HIS A 116 -17.16 -5.34 16.46
CA HIS A 116 -18.32 -4.63 16.95
C HIS A 116 -17.89 -3.23 17.37
N VAL A 117 -18.34 -2.20 16.65
CA VAL A 117 -17.87 -0.82 16.83
C VAL A 117 -18.53 -0.20 18.05
N GLU A 118 -17.70 0.29 18.97
CA GLU A 118 -18.09 1.08 20.14
C GLU A 118 -17.72 2.57 19.94
N LYS A 119 -16.63 2.87 19.23
CA LYS A 119 -16.25 4.24 18.88
C LYS A 119 -15.95 4.34 17.39
N LEU A 120 -16.52 5.36 16.75
CA LEU A 120 -16.31 5.69 15.34
C LEU A 120 -15.59 7.03 15.24
N GLN A 121 -14.48 7.05 14.52
CA GLN A 121 -13.74 8.26 14.18
C GLN A 121 -13.72 8.42 12.66
N PHE A 122 -14.28 9.53 12.16
CA PHE A 122 -14.15 9.88 10.75
C PHE A 122 -12.72 10.37 10.48
N LEU A 123 -12.04 9.85 9.45
CA LEU A 123 -10.64 10.24 9.17
C LEU A 123 -10.52 11.06 7.89
N SER A 124 -11.15 10.63 6.80
CA SER A 124 -11.03 11.32 5.52
C SER A 124 -12.18 10.98 4.56
N LYS A 125 -12.65 11.98 3.82
CA LYS A 125 -13.68 11.82 2.78
C LYS A 125 -13.05 11.43 1.45
N ALA A 126 -13.57 10.40 0.80
CA ALA A 126 -13.32 10.14 -0.61
C ALA A 126 -14.13 11.13 -1.46
N MET A 127 -13.44 12.10 -2.04
CA MET A 127 -14.05 13.12 -2.92
C MET A 127 -14.27 12.64 -4.35
N LEU A 128 -13.76 11.47 -4.70
CA LEU A 128 -13.85 10.87 -6.02
C LEU A 128 -14.39 9.45 -5.91
N PRO A 129 -15.13 8.96 -6.92
CA PRO A 129 -15.63 7.60 -6.92
C PRO A 129 -14.48 6.59 -6.91
N MET A 130 -14.70 5.49 -6.21
CA MET A 130 -13.77 4.37 -6.13
C MET A 130 -13.68 3.61 -7.46
N PRO A 131 -12.53 3.03 -7.81
CA PRO A 131 -12.38 2.20 -9.00
C PRO A 131 -13.23 0.91 -8.91
N ASP A 132 -13.57 0.32 -10.06
CA ASP A 132 -14.36 -0.92 -10.12
C ASP A 132 -13.65 -2.07 -9.38
N LYS A 133 -14.38 -2.69 -8.44
CA LYS A 133 -13.90 -3.82 -7.63
C LYS A 133 -13.79 -5.13 -8.41
N MET A 134 -14.58 -5.30 -9.48
CA MET A 134 -14.64 -6.55 -10.25
C MET A 134 -13.57 -6.61 -11.32
N HIS A 135 -13.51 -5.58 -12.17
CA HIS A 135 -12.59 -5.57 -13.32
C HIS A 135 -11.29 -4.80 -13.04
N GLY A 136 -11.21 -4.08 -11.91
CA GLY A 136 -10.10 -3.17 -11.63
C GLY A 136 -10.00 -2.06 -12.67
N ILE A 137 -8.77 -1.58 -12.93
CA ILE A 137 -8.49 -0.62 -14.00
C ILE A 137 -7.88 -1.39 -15.17
N ALA A 138 -8.61 -1.53 -16.27
CA ALA A 138 -8.14 -2.28 -17.43
C ALA A 138 -7.03 -1.56 -18.22
N ASP A 139 -7.11 -0.23 -18.32
CA ASP A 139 -6.17 0.57 -19.11
C ASP A 139 -4.79 0.67 -18.43
N PRO A 140 -3.72 0.10 -19.04
CA PRO A 140 -2.38 0.18 -18.49
C PRO A 140 -1.83 1.61 -18.36
N GLU A 141 -2.25 2.55 -19.21
CA GLU A 141 -1.81 3.94 -19.13
C GLU A 141 -2.42 4.62 -17.90
N ILE A 142 -3.72 4.43 -17.66
CA ILE A 142 -4.39 4.95 -16.45
C ILE A 142 -3.73 4.36 -15.20
N ARG A 143 -3.46 3.04 -15.16
CA ARG A 143 -2.77 2.40 -14.03
C ARG A 143 -1.40 3.02 -13.75
N GLN A 144 -0.66 3.39 -14.79
CA GLN A 144 0.66 4.01 -14.66
C GLN A 144 0.59 5.46 -14.21
N ARG A 145 -0.35 6.25 -14.75
CA ARG A 145 -0.53 7.67 -14.40
C ARG A 145 -1.20 7.87 -13.04
N GLN A 146 -2.18 7.03 -12.72
CA GLN A 146 -2.96 7.08 -11.48
C GLN A 146 -2.63 5.88 -10.60
N ARG A 147 -1.36 5.78 -10.19
CA ARG A 147 -0.88 4.62 -9.40
C ARG A 147 -1.68 4.40 -8.12
N TYR A 148 -2.17 5.46 -7.47
CA TYR A 148 -3.01 5.37 -6.29
C TYR A 148 -4.33 4.61 -6.57
N ALA A 149 -4.94 4.85 -7.74
CA ALA A 149 -6.18 4.18 -8.14
C ALA A 149 -5.92 2.70 -8.46
N ASP A 150 -4.79 2.40 -9.11
CA ASP A 150 -4.36 1.02 -9.36
C ASP A 150 -4.10 0.23 -8.06
N LEU A 151 -3.43 0.84 -7.08
CA LEU A 151 -3.21 0.22 -5.77
C LEU A 151 -4.54 -0.09 -5.06
N ILE A 152 -5.49 0.85 -5.10
CA ILE A 152 -6.83 0.64 -4.54
C ILE A 152 -7.53 -0.50 -5.29
N ALA A 153 -7.65 -0.40 -6.62
CA ALA A 153 -8.33 -1.37 -7.45
C ALA A 153 -7.76 -2.78 -7.27
N SER A 154 -6.43 -2.91 -7.31
CA SER A 154 -5.73 -4.18 -7.13
C SER A 154 -5.94 -4.78 -5.73
N SER A 155 -6.08 -3.95 -4.69
CA SER A 155 -6.44 -4.42 -3.34
C SER A 155 -7.92 -4.85 -3.22
N LEU A 156 -8.79 -4.35 -4.11
CA LEU A 156 -10.23 -4.61 -4.11
C LEU A 156 -10.66 -5.83 -4.94
N GLN A 157 -9.82 -6.31 -5.85
CA GLN A 157 -10.09 -7.49 -6.68
C GLN A 157 -10.36 -8.74 -5.82
N VAL A 158 -11.44 -9.45 -6.16
CA VAL A 158 -11.90 -10.68 -5.48
C VAL A 158 -11.22 -11.92 -6.07
N GLU A 159 -11.12 -11.96 -7.40
CA GLU A 159 -10.41 -13.00 -8.15
C GLU A 159 -9.16 -12.37 -8.75
N ARG A 160 -8.00 -12.99 -8.54
CA ARG A 160 -6.75 -12.52 -9.16
C ARG A 160 -5.80 -13.66 -9.47
N GLU A 161 -5.13 -13.54 -10.60
CA GLU A 161 -3.97 -14.36 -10.95
C GLU A 161 -2.69 -13.56 -10.67
N GLY A 162 -1.84 -14.08 -9.78
CA GLY A 162 -0.54 -13.48 -9.45
C GLY A 162 -0.57 -12.41 -8.34
N LEU A 163 0.42 -11.52 -8.39
CA LEU A 163 0.66 -10.50 -7.38
C LEU A 163 -0.18 -9.23 -7.63
N THR A 164 -0.70 -8.64 -6.57
CA THR A 164 -1.23 -7.27 -6.58
C THR A 164 -0.14 -6.27 -6.94
N THR A 165 -0.56 -5.08 -7.38
CA THR A 165 0.37 -3.96 -7.57
C THR A 165 1.22 -3.73 -6.32
N ARG A 166 0.62 -3.76 -5.11
CA ARG A 166 1.37 -3.60 -3.85
C ARG A 166 2.41 -4.70 -3.66
N GLU A 167 2.02 -5.96 -3.82
CA GLU A 167 2.94 -7.10 -3.68
C GLU A 167 4.08 -7.05 -4.70
N VAL A 168 3.84 -6.54 -5.92
CA VAL A 168 4.91 -6.30 -6.91
C VAL A 168 5.91 -5.28 -6.38
N PHE A 169 5.46 -4.15 -5.82
CA PHE A 169 6.35 -3.14 -5.22
C PHE A 169 7.12 -3.68 -4.02
N GLU A 170 6.45 -4.39 -3.12
CA GLU A 170 7.07 -5.00 -1.94
C GLU A 170 8.10 -6.07 -2.34
N THR A 171 7.79 -6.89 -3.34
CA THR A 171 8.72 -7.87 -3.90
C THR A 171 9.94 -7.19 -4.49
N ARG A 172 9.75 -6.13 -5.29
CA ARG A 172 10.86 -5.33 -5.83
C ARG A 172 11.75 -4.78 -4.71
N ALA A 173 11.17 -4.24 -3.63
CA ALA A 173 11.93 -3.71 -2.50
C ALA A 173 12.74 -4.81 -1.78
N LYS A 174 12.14 -5.99 -1.58
CA LYS A 174 12.81 -7.17 -1.01
C LYS A 174 13.96 -7.66 -1.90
N THR A 175 13.75 -7.72 -3.22
CA THR A 175 14.78 -8.09 -4.20
C THR A 175 15.97 -7.13 -4.16
N ILE A 176 15.71 -5.82 -4.18
CA ILE A 176 16.76 -4.79 -4.08
C ILE A 176 17.54 -4.93 -2.77
N SER A 177 16.84 -5.11 -1.65
CA SER A 177 17.48 -5.28 -0.34
C SER A 177 18.33 -6.54 -0.28
N SER A 178 17.89 -7.62 -0.93
CA SER A 178 18.64 -8.87 -1.01
C SER A 178 19.90 -8.73 -1.87
N LEU A 179 19.82 -7.99 -2.99
CA LEU A 179 20.98 -7.73 -3.85
C LEU A 179 22.06 -6.92 -3.10
N ARG A 180 21.65 -5.91 -2.33
CA ARG A 180 22.58 -5.13 -1.50
C ARG A 180 23.31 -5.99 -0.49
N ARG A 181 22.56 -6.76 0.31
CA ARG A 181 23.16 -7.68 1.31
C ARG A 181 24.11 -8.68 0.64
N TYR A 182 23.70 -9.27 -0.48
CA TYR A 182 24.56 -10.17 -1.22
C TYR A 182 25.89 -9.51 -1.60
N LEU A 183 25.87 -8.30 -2.16
CA LEU A 183 27.10 -7.61 -2.57
C LEU A 183 27.96 -7.19 -1.37
N GLU A 184 27.34 -6.70 -0.30
CA GLU A 184 28.00 -6.36 0.97
C GLU A 184 28.72 -7.59 1.57
N ASP A 185 28.03 -8.74 1.63
CA ASP A 185 28.60 -10.01 2.12
C ASP A 185 29.80 -10.48 1.27
N HIS A 186 29.90 -10.02 0.01
CA HIS A 186 31.01 -10.31 -0.90
C HIS A 186 32.10 -9.21 -0.92
N GLY A 187 32.00 -8.23 -0.03
CA GLY A 187 32.98 -7.16 0.15
C GLY A 187 32.91 -6.05 -0.90
N TYR A 188 31.80 -5.93 -1.62
CA TYR A 188 31.55 -4.78 -2.49
C TYR A 188 31.14 -3.55 -1.69
N VAL A 189 31.63 -2.38 -2.10
CA VAL A 189 31.25 -1.09 -1.53
C VAL A 189 30.21 -0.42 -2.42
N GLU A 190 29.04 -0.09 -1.85
CA GLU A 190 28.03 0.75 -2.55
C GLU A 190 28.54 2.19 -2.64
N VAL A 191 28.54 2.74 -3.85
CA VAL A 191 28.98 4.12 -4.12
C VAL A 191 27.92 4.87 -4.92
N GLU A 192 27.96 6.19 -4.85
CA GLU A 192 27.12 7.07 -5.68
C GLU A 192 27.99 7.94 -6.58
N THR A 193 27.66 7.98 -7.87
CA THR A 193 28.40 8.76 -8.87
C THR A 193 27.50 9.81 -9.53
N PRO A 194 28.08 10.87 -10.14
CA PRO A 194 27.28 11.96 -10.71
C PRO A 194 26.24 11.51 -11.74
N MET A 195 24.99 11.95 -11.56
CA MET A 195 23.91 11.71 -12.53
C MET A 195 23.86 12.74 -13.65
N LEU A 196 24.38 13.95 -13.41
CA LEU A 196 24.55 14.99 -14.41
C LEU A 196 26.02 15.12 -14.74
N THR A 197 26.34 14.95 -16.02
CA THR A 197 27.73 14.85 -16.48
C THR A 197 27.96 15.79 -17.66
N PRO A 198 29.16 16.38 -17.82
CA PRO A 198 29.45 17.25 -18.96
C PRO A 198 29.51 16.46 -20.29
N LYS A 199 29.61 15.13 -20.24
CA LYS A 199 29.59 14.24 -21.39
C LYS A 199 28.84 12.95 -21.05
N ALA A 200 27.78 12.66 -21.80
CA ALA A 200 27.13 11.35 -21.74
C ALA A 200 28.04 10.27 -22.32
N THR A 201 28.35 9.24 -21.54
CA THR A 201 29.27 8.14 -21.88
C THR A 201 28.81 6.83 -21.23
N GLY A 202 29.36 5.69 -21.64
CA GLY A 202 29.11 4.37 -21.02
C GLY A 202 27.99 3.52 -21.65
N ALA A 203 27.28 4.03 -22.66
CA ALA A 203 26.34 3.24 -23.46
C ALA A 203 26.08 3.90 -24.83
N ALA A 204 25.53 3.13 -25.78
CA ALA A 204 25.03 3.68 -27.04
C ALA A 204 23.55 4.08 -26.90
N ALA A 205 23.29 5.24 -26.31
CA ALA A 205 21.94 5.76 -26.10
C ALA A 205 21.89 7.29 -26.25
N LYS A 206 20.75 7.82 -26.67
CA LYS A 206 20.53 9.28 -26.74
C LYS A 206 20.34 9.82 -25.31
N PRO A 207 21.14 10.79 -24.83
CA PRO A 207 20.99 11.32 -23.48
C PRO A 207 19.89 12.39 -23.38
N PHE A 208 19.38 12.60 -22.17
CA PHE A 208 18.69 13.85 -21.84
C PHE A 208 19.72 14.95 -21.62
N LYS A 209 19.43 16.16 -22.14
CA LYS A 209 20.26 17.36 -22.01
C LYS A 209 19.56 18.36 -21.08
N THR A 210 20.33 18.98 -20.21
CA THR A 210 19.92 20.10 -19.34
C THR A 210 21.03 21.16 -19.30
N HIS A 211 20.82 22.25 -18.58
CA HIS A 211 21.75 23.37 -18.51
C HIS A 211 21.95 23.84 -17.06
N HIS A 212 23.19 24.12 -16.69
CA HIS A 212 23.57 24.57 -15.35
C HIS A 212 23.80 26.08 -15.33
N ASN A 213 22.79 26.85 -14.93
CA ASN A 213 22.78 28.31 -15.02
C ASN A 213 24.00 29.02 -14.40
N ALA A 214 24.46 28.59 -13.22
CA ALA A 214 25.55 29.30 -12.52
C ALA A 214 26.95 29.02 -13.11
N LEU A 215 27.10 27.93 -13.87
CA LEU A 215 28.36 27.56 -14.52
C LEU A 215 28.31 27.85 -16.03
N ASP A 216 27.13 28.19 -16.54
CA ASP A 216 26.84 28.39 -17.96
C ASP A 216 27.36 27.22 -18.84
N ILE A 217 27.06 25.99 -18.40
CA ILE A 217 27.44 24.76 -19.12
C ILE A 217 26.25 23.85 -19.35
N ASP A 218 26.32 23.12 -20.45
CA ASP A 218 25.41 22.01 -20.72
C ASP A 218 25.80 20.77 -19.93
N LEU A 219 24.79 20.09 -19.39
CA LEU A 219 24.94 18.82 -18.69
C LEU A 219 24.02 17.77 -19.32
N TYR A 220 24.41 16.52 -19.16
CA TYR A 220 23.67 15.37 -19.67
C TYR A 220 23.34 14.43 -18.52
N ALA A 221 22.10 13.98 -18.47
CA ALA A 221 21.71 12.90 -17.58
C ALA A 221 22.44 11.61 -18.01
N ARG A 222 23.07 10.92 -17.08
CA ARG A 222 23.89 9.75 -17.37
C ARG A 222 23.07 8.61 -17.98
N ILE A 223 23.71 7.90 -18.90
CA ILE A 223 23.17 6.69 -19.56
C ILE A 223 23.65 5.40 -18.89
N ALA A 224 24.81 5.47 -18.21
CA ALA A 224 25.45 4.41 -17.41
C ALA A 224 26.48 5.03 -16.42
N PRO A 225 26.72 4.43 -15.24
CA PRO A 225 27.77 4.87 -14.31
C PRO A 225 29.18 4.32 -14.61
N GLU A 226 29.32 3.36 -15.54
CA GLU A 226 30.55 2.62 -15.89
C GLU A 226 31.87 3.40 -15.73
N LEU A 227 32.02 4.55 -16.39
CA LEU A 227 33.30 5.27 -16.39
C LEU A 227 33.68 5.83 -15.02
N TYR A 228 32.71 6.18 -14.18
CA TYR A 228 32.98 6.63 -12.82
C TYR A 228 33.37 5.46 -11.92
N LEU A 229 32.70 4.32 -12.04
CA LEU A 229 33.06 3.11 -11.28
C LEU A 229 34.47 2.64 -11.63
N LYS A 230 34.83 2.62 -12.92
CA LYS A 230 36.21 2.31 -13.36
C LYS A 230 37.25 3.28 -12.79
N ARG A 231 36.92 4.57 -12.62
CA ARG A 231 37.84 5.53 -11.97
C ARG A 231 38.06 5.22 -10.50
N LEU A 232 37.04 4.72 -9.79
CA LEU A 232 37.19 4.27 -8.41
C LEU A 232 38.07 3.02 -8.32
N VAL A 233 37.95 2.10 -9.27
CA VAL A 233 38.84 0.94 -9.37
C VAL A 233 40.28 1.36 -9.59
N VAL A 234 40.53 2.30 -10.52
CA VAL A 234 41.87 2.90 -10.70
C VAL A 234 42.34 3.61 -9.42
N GLY A 235 41.42 4.20 -8.66
CA GLY A 235 41.67 4.85 -7.37
C GLY A 235 41.94 3.90 -6.20
N GLY A 236 41.88 2.59 -6.41
CA GLY A 236 42.24 1.58 -5.41
C GLY A 236 41.05 0.85 -4.76
N PHE A 237 39.81 1.11 -5.19
CA PHE A 237 38.69 0.27 -4.75
C PHE A 237 38.65 -1.04 -5.55
N GLU A 238 38.85 -2.18 -4.90
CA GLU A 238 38.86 -3.48 -5.59
C GLU A 238 37.48 -4.01 -5.95
N LYS A 239 36.43 -3.59 -5.23
CA LYS A 239 35.04 -4.04 -5.42
C LYS A 239 34.07 -2.89 -5.17
N VAL A 240 33.47 -2.37 -6.24
CA VAL A 240 32.48 -1.28 -6.14
C VAL A 240 31.22 -1.62 -6.90
N TYR A 241 30.09 -1.13 -6.42
CA TYR A 241 28.85 -1.18 -7.19
C TYR A 241 28.03 0.07 -6.98
N GLU A 242 27.17 0.36 -7.95
CA GLU A 242 26.14 1.38 -7.83
C GLU A 242 24.80 0.79 -8.29
N LEU A 243 23.77 0.90 -7.44
CA LEU A 243 22.38 0.58 -7.76
C LEU A 243 21.55 1.86 -7.78
N ASN A 244 21.45 2.50 -8.95
CA ASN A 244 20.85 3.82 -9.02
C ASN A 244 20.25 4.13 -10.41
N ARG A 245 19.75 5.35 -10.60
CA ARG A 245 19.01 5.76 -11.80
C ARG A 245 19.91 6.00 -13.00
N ASN A 246 19.42 5.61 -14.18
CA ASN A 246 19.95 5.96 -15.48
C ASN A 246 18.83 6.48 -16.39
N PHE A 247 19.23 7.28 -17.37
CA PHE A 247 18.31 8.04 -18.20
C PHE A 247 18.64 7.84 -19.67
N ARG A 248 17.66 7.42 -20.48
CA ARG A 248 17.80 7.25 -21.93
C ARG A 248 16.63 7.92 -22.64
N ASN A 249 16.93 8.90 -23.47
CA ASN A 249 15.96 9.68 -24.23
C ASN A 249 15.58 8.95 -25.52
N GLU A 250 14.92 7.81 -25.36
CA GLU A 250 14.56 6.87 -26.41
C GLU A 250 13.04 6.59 -26.40
N GLY A 251 12.61 5.66 -27.27
CA GLY A 251 11.21 5.26 -27.35
C GLY A 251 10.72 4.55 -26.08
N LEU A 252 9.43 4.71 -25.78
CA LEU A 252 8.73 4.02 -24.70
C LEU A 252 8.23 2.66 -25.17
N SER A 253 8.40 1.61 -24.36
CA SER A 253 7.76 0.32 -24.60
C SER A 253 7.53 -0.45 -23.30
N ARG A 254 6.87 -1.61 -23.36
CA ARG A 254 6.67 -2.48 -22.19
C ARG A 254 7.96 -2.91 -21.49
N ARG A 255 9.11 -2.79 -22.17
CA ARG A 255 10.44 -3.15 -21.63
C ARG A 255 11.37 -1.95 -21.46
N HIS A 256 10.98 -0.75 -21.90
CA HIS A 256 11.85 0.42 -21.92
C HIS A 256 11.13 1.63 -21.33
N ASN A 257 11.65 2.11 -20.19
CA ASN A 257 11.27 3.37 -19.58
C ASN A 257 12.46 4.34 -19.65
N PRO A 258 12.25 5.63 -19.99
CA PRO A 258 13.34 6.60 -20.12
C PRO A 258 14.15 6.80 -18.84
N GLU A 259 13.54 6.53 -17.69
CA GLU A 259 14.21 6.47 -16.39
C GLU A 259 14.13 5.05 -15.84
N PHE A 260 15.26 4.44 -15.50
CA PHE A 260 15.27 3.09 -14.93
C PHE A 260 16.39 2.93 -13.91
N THR A 261 16.25 1.92 -13.05
CA THR A 261 17.29 1.54 -12.08
C THR A 261 18.16 0.46 -12.69
N MET A 262 19.47 0.63 -12.60
CA MET A 262 20.45 -0.38 -13.00
C MET A 262 21.43 -0.62 -11.86
N LEU A 263 21.90 -1.86 -11.76
CA LEU A 263 23.06 -2.21 -10.95
C LEU A 263 24.24 -2.41 -11.88
N GLU A 264 25.33 -1.69 -11.63
CA GLU A 264 26.63 -1.99 -12.21
C GLU A 264 27.63 -2.26 -11.08
N ALA A 265 28.48 -3.26 -11.26
CA ALA A 265 29.51 -3.65 -10.31
C ALA A 265 30.81 -3.92 -11.06
N TYR A 266 31.94 -3.53 -10.44
CA TYR A 266 33.30 -3.73 -10.92
C TYR A 266 34.16 -4.35 -9.83
#